data_AF-A0A969NBN9-F1
#
_entry.id   AF-A0A969NBN9-F1
#
_cell.length_a   1.000
_cell.length_b   1.000
_cell.length_c   1.000
_cell.angle_alpha   90.00
_cell.angle_beta   90.00
_cell.angle_gamma   90.00
#
_symmetry.space_group_name_H-M   'P 1'
#
loop_
_entity.id
_entity.type
_entity.pdbx_description
1 polymer ?
#
loop_
_entity_poly.entity_id
_entity_poly.type
_entity_poly.pdbx_seq_one_letter_code
_entity_poly.pdbx_strand_id
1 'polypeptide(L)'
;MSDSALNPHPDLDPWGVRLWQLAGLFFRLGCTGFGGPQAHIAMQNEAVVQRRGWMSQEEFLAGMAICEMLPGPASTQLGIFIGYWRAGILGALVAGLAFIFPAYLIELVLSWAYFRYQALPQLSSLFLGIAPVVIALIVAFCWKLGKKAIKSGIQMAIAVAVFALMLGFGINVVFLFVGSAIVGLIVCGPRSRWGGPPAVKAKEATSPSSNPDQEPSSPGAKSSQQLLLIGADAPAHIGLSQQYIHMTGHPSCN
;
A
#
# COMPACT_ATOMS: atom_id res chain seq x y z
N MET A 1 -8.35 -16.68 32.81
CA MET A 1 -9.54 -16.27 32.01
C MET A 1 -9.22 -15.11 31.05
N SER A 2 -7.98 -14.98 30.54
CA SER A 2 -7.58 -13.84 29.68
C SER A 2 -6.84 -14.20 28.39
N ASP A 3 -6.42 -15.44 28.17
CA ASP A 3 -5.57 -15.78 27.01
C ASP A 3 -6.37 -16.06 25.73
N SER A 4 -7.65 -16.43 25.84
CA SER A 4 -8.46 -16.87 24.71
C SER A 4 -8.93 -15.72 23.80
N ALA A 5 -9.00 -14.48 24.32
CA ALA A 5 -9.46 -13.33 23.54
C ALA A 5 -8.35 -12.73 22.65
N LEU A 6 -7.09 -13.13 22.87
CA LEU A 6 -5.93 -12.58 22.18
C LEU A 6 -5.44 -13.45 21.03
N ASN A 7 -6.03 -14.64 20.85
CA ASN A 7 -5.64 -15.58 19.82
C ASN A 7 -6.75 -15.65 18.75
N PRO A 8 -6.62 -14.93 17.62
CA PRO A 8 -7.67 -14.85 16.61
C PRO A 8 -7.95 -16.17 15.88
N HIS A 9 -7.10 -17.21 16.04
CA HIS A 9 -7.35 -18.57 15.57
C HIS A 9 -6.89 -19.63 16.60
N PRO A 10 -7.80 -20.42 17.19
CA PRO A 10 -7.48 -21.45 18.18
C PRO A 10 -6.82 -22.71 17.59
N ASP A 11 -6.87 -22.90 16.28
CA ASP A 11 -6.43 -24.12 15.58
C ASP A 11 -5.01 -24.02 15.01
N LEU A 12 -4.39 -22.84 15.11
CA LEU A 12 -2.98 -22.63 14.78
C LEU A 12 -2.18 -22.75 16.07
N ASP A 13 -1.29 -23.73 16.14
CA ASP A 13 -0.34 -23.86 17.22
C ASP A 13 0.41 -22.52 17.39
N PRO A 14 0.27 -21.83 18.55
CA PRO A 14 0.68 -20.42 18.71
C PRO A 14 2.19 -20.18 18.54
N TRP A 15 2.95 -21.28 18.47
CA TRP A 15 4.40 -21.32 18.33
C TRP A 15 4.87 -22.07 17.05
N GLY A 16 3.93 -22.62 16.26
CA GLY A 16 4.19 -23.46 15.09
C GLY A 16 4.52 -22.69 13.81
N VAL A 17 4.09 -21.43 13.73
CA VAL A 17 4.64 -20.48 12.76
C VAL A 17 5.99 -20.06 13.29
N ARG A 18 7.05 -20.67 12.76
CA ARG A 18 8.39 -20.36 13.26
C ARG A 18 8.61 -18.86 13.03
N LEU A 19 8.69 -18.05 14.09
CA LEU A 19 8.82 -16.59 14.04
C LEU A 19 9.89 -16.10 13.05
N TRP A 20 10.90 -16.93 12.78
CA TRP A 20 11.89 -16.72 11.74
C TRP A 20 11.30 -16.57 10.32
N GLN A 21 10.22 -17.27 9.97
CA GLN A 21 9.54 -17.15 8.68
C GLN A 21 8.92 -15.76 8.52
N LEU A 22 8.31 -15.28 9.61
CA LEU A 22 7.72 -13.95 9.68
C LEU A 22 8.82 -12.88 9.59
N ALA A 23 9.88 -13.03 10.41
CA ALA A 23 11.04 -12.16 10.39
C ALA A 23 11.68 -12.12 9.00
N GLY A 24 11.95 -13.27 8.39
CA GLY A 24 12.56 -13.36 7.07
C GLY A 24 11.69 -12.77 5.96
N LEU A 25 10.36 -12.97 6.04
CA LEU A 25 9.43 -12.35 5.09
C LEU A 25 9.46 -10.82 5.21
N PHE A 26 9.22 -10.29 6.42
CA PHE A 26 9.14 -8.84 6.62
C PHE A 26 10.48 -8.14 6.47
N PHE A 27 11.59 -8.79 6.83
CA PHE A 27 12.93 -8.31 6.53
C PHE A 27 13.18 -8.20 5.03
N ARG A 28 12.80 -9.22 4.26
CA ARG A 28 12.90 -9.19 2.79
C ARG A 28 11.99 -8.12 2.20
N LEU A 29 10.77 -7.96 2.70
CA LEU A 29 9.85 -6.89 2.28
C LEU A 29 10.42 -5.50 2.60
N GLY A 30 11.06 -5.33 3.76
CA GLY A 30 11.75 -4.09 4.13
C GLY A 30 12.95 -3.78 3.24
N CYS A 31 13.72 -4.81 2.86
CA CYS A 31 14.85 -4.66 1.93
C CYS A 31 14.42 -4.39 0.47
N THR A 32 13.26 -4.92 0.06
CA THR A 32 12.75 -4.81 -1.33
C THR A 32 11.65 -3.77 -1.48
N GLY A 33 11.35 -3.04 -0.42
CA GLY A 33 10.25 -2.09 -0.35
C GLY A 33 10.52 -0.79 -1.10
N PHE A 34 10.49 -0.84 -2.43
CA PHE A 34 10.54 0.36 -3.28
C PHE A 34 9.16 0.65 -3.90
N GLY A 35 8.85 1.92 -4.18
CA GLY A 35 7.59 2.31 -4.82
C GLY A 35 6.54 2.96 -3.91
N GLY A 36 6.88 3.20 -2.64
CA GLY A 36 6.03 3.92 -1.68
C GLY A 36 5.00 3.01 -0.96
N PRO A 37 4.13 3.59 -0.12
CA PRO A 37 3.27 2.82 0.78
C PRO A 37 2.34 1.84 0.06
N GLN A 38 1.79 2.26 -1.09
CA GLN A 38 0.87 1.43 -1.89
C GLN A 38 1.57 0.21 -2.51
N ALA A 39 2.84 0.36 -2.90
CA ALA A 39 3.63 -0.76 -3.40
C ALA A 39 3.89 -1.78 -2.30
N HIS A 40 4.22 -1.34 -1.09
CA HIS A 40 4.42 -2.24 0.05
C HIS A 40 3.15 -3.01 0.41
N ILE A 41 1.98 -2.34 0.41
CA ILE A 41 0.69 -2.98 0.66
C ILE A 41 0.42 -4.06 -0.40
N ALA A 42 0.66 -3.76 -1.67
CA ALA A 42 0.53 -4.75 -2.75
C ALA A 42 1.49 -5.93 -2.58
N MET A 43 2.74 -5.68 -2.20
CA MET A 43 3.73 -6.72 -1.92
C MET A 43 3.34 -7.59 -0.73
N GLN A 44 2.76 -7.00 0.32
CA GLN A 44 2.23 -7.74 1.46
C GLN A 44 1.04 -8.61 1.06
N ASN A 45 0.11 -8.08 0.26
CA ASN A 45 -1.00 -8.87 -0.29
C ASN A 45 -0.48 -10.07 -1.12
N GLU A 46 0.43 -9.83 -2.07
CA GLU A 46 1.00 -10.90 -2.89
C GLU A 46 1.70 -11.96 -2.02
N ALA A 47 2.52 -11.52 -1.05
CA ALA A 47 3.30 -12.44 -0.24
C ALA A 47 2.46 -13.24 0.77
N VAL A 48 1.42 -12.63 1.34
CA VAL A 48 0.65 -13.20 2.46
C VAL A 48 -0.63 -13.89 1.97
N VAL A 49 -1.36 -13.26 1.05
CA VAL A 49 -2.60 -13.82 0.48
C VAL A 49 -2.28 -14.76 -0.66
N GLN A 50 -1.61 -14.28 -1.71
CA GLN A 50 -1.49 -15.04 -2.97
C GLN A 50 -0.45 -16.17 -2.89
N ARG A 51 0.75 -15.90 -2.40
CA ARG A 51 1.85 -16.88 -2.40
C ARG A 51 1.78 -17.86 -1.23
N ARG A 52 1.36 -17.40 -0.05
CA ARG A 52 1.41 -18.20 1.18
C ARG A 52 0.04 -18.66 1.66
N GLY A 53 -1.05 -18.04 1.18
CA GLY A 53 -2.41 -18.36 1.62
C GLY A 53 -2.59 -18.23 3.13
N TRP A 54 -1.88 -17.30 3.78
CA TRP A 54 -1.96 -17.11 5.23
C TRP A 54 -3.28 -16.48 5.63
N MET A 55 -3.84 -15.58 4.82
CA MET A 55 -5.12 -14.93 5.08
C MET A 55 -5.91 -14.82 3.78
N SER A 56 -7.23 -14.74 3.89
CA SER A 56 -8.10 -14.49 2.74
C SER A 56 -7.96 -13.05 2.24
N GLN A 57 -8.46 -12.80 1.04
CA GLN A 57 -8.47 -11.45 0.49
C GLN A 57 -9.36 -10.51 1.33
N GLU A 58 -10.47 -11.02 1.87
CA GLU A 58 -11.41 -10.29 2.71
C GLU A 58 -10.78 -9.92 4.06
N GLU A 59 -10.06 -10.85 4.69
CA GLU A 59 -9.35 -10.61 5.96
C GLU A 59 -8.26 -9.55 5.81
N PHE A 60 -7.50 -9.62 4.72
CA PHE A 60 -6.49 -8.62 4.38
C PHE A 60 -7.11 -7.23 4.19
N LEU A 61 -8.21 -7.15 3.44
CA LEU A 61 -8.94 -5.89 3.20
C LEU A 61 -9.53 -5.32 4.49
N ALA A 62 -10.08 -6.16 5.37
CA ALA A 62 -10.56 -5.74 6.68
C ALA A 62 -9.43 -5.19 7.57
N GLY A 63 -8.28 -5.88 7.59
CA GLY A 63 -7.07 -5.43 8.28
C GLY A 63 -6.56 -4.08 7.76
N MET A 64 -6.55 -3.90 6.44
CA MET A 64 -6.20 -2.62 5.82
C MET A 64 -7.15 -1.50 6.23
N ALA A 65 -8.46 -1.75 6.22
CA ALA A 65 -9.45 -0.76 6.64
C ALA A 65 -9.21 -0.31 8.09
N ILE A 66 -8.87 -1.24 8.99
CA ILE A 66 -8.51 -0.93 10.38
C ILE A 66 -7.23 -0.08 10.43
N CYS A 67 -6.21 -0.42 9.64
CA CYS A 67 -4.95 0.33 9.63
C CYS A 67 -5.12 1.77 9.11
N GLU A 68 -5.98 1.98 8.11
CA GLU A 68 -6.27 3.33 7.57
C GLU A 68 -7.08 4.20 8.55
N MET A 69 -7.78 3.61 9.52
CA MET A 69 -8.42 4.36 10.60
C MET A 69 -7.43 4.85 11.66
N LEU A 70 -6.28 4.17 11.78
CA LEU A 70 -5.24 4.52 12.76
C LEU A 70 -4.27 5.53 12.14
N PRO A 71 -3.96 6.65 12.81
CA PRO A 71 -2.97 7.57 12.31
C PRO A 71 -1.59 6.88 12.28
N GLY A 72 -1.00 6.77 11.09
CA GLY A 72 0.32 6.19 10.94
C GLY A 72 0.65 5.72 9.52
N PRO A 73 1.85 5.12 9.34
CA PRO A 73 2.26 4.55 8.06
C PRO A 73 1.51 3.25 7.78
N ALA A 74 0.46 3.33 6.95
CA ALA A 74 -0.44 2.22 6.63
C ALA A 74 0.26 0.90 6.30
N SER A 75 1.31 0.93 5.48
CA SER A 75 2.12 -0.25 5.12
C SER A 75 2.74 -0.96 6.34
N THR A 76 3.28 -0.20 7.29
CA THR A 76 3.92 -0.75 8.48
C THR A 76 2.88 -1.25 9.47
N GLN A 77 1.80 -0.49 9.67
CA GLN A 77 0.67 -0.91 10.51
C GLN A 77 0.06 -2.22 10.01
N LEU A 78 -0.12 -2.35 8.69
CA LEU A 78 -0.63 -3.57 8.08
C LEU A 78 0.33 -4.74 8.26
N GLY A 79 1.64 -4.52 8.12
CA GLY A 79 2.65 -5.54 8.41
C GLY A 79 2.61 -6.03 9.86
N ILE A 80 2.45 -5.11 10.83
CA ILE A 80 2.29 -5.43 12.25
C ILE A 80 0.99 -6.19 12.48
N PHE A 81 -0.11 -5.78 11.84
CA PHE A 81 -1.41 -6.47 11.92
C PHE A 81 -1.32 -7.90 11.37
N ILE A 82 -0.69 -8.10 10.21
CA ILE A 82 -0.46 -9.44 9.65
C ILE A 82 0.36 -10.29 10.63
N GLY A 83 1.39 -9.71 11.27
CA GLY A 83 2.18 -10.42 12.27
C GLY A 83 1.37 -10.77 13.53
N TYR A 84 0.53 -9.85 13.98
CA TYR A 84 -0.42 -10.09 15.08
C TYR A 84 -1.40 -11.21 14.75
N TRP A 85 -2.00 -11.16 13.57
CA TRP A 85 -2.95 -12.15 13.10
C TRP A 85 -2.33 -13.55 13.02
N ARG A 86 -1.03 -13.64 12.66
CA ARG A 86 -0.34 -14.91 12.45
C ARG A 86 0.28 -15.53 13.71
N ALA A 87 0.83 -14.74 14.63
CA ALA A 87 1.56 -15.23 15.80
C ALA A 87 1.38 -14.35 17.05
N GLY A 88 0.24 -13.66 17.16
CA GLY A 88 -0.10 -12.80 18.29
C GLY A 88 0.87 -11.64 18.49
N ILE A 89 0.99 -11.16 19.73
CA ILE A 89 1.81 -9.97 20.08
C ILE A 89 3.28 -10.15 19.65
N LEU A 90 3.84 -11.36 19.84
CA LEU A 90 5.22 -11.63 19.45
C LEU A 90 5.40 -11.57 17.93
N GLY A 91 4.44 -12.09 17.16
CA GLY A 91 4.41 -11.94 15.71
C GLY A 91 4.33 -10.48 15.27
N ALA A 92 3.51 -9.68 15.95
CA ALA A 92 3.37 -8.24 15.69
C ALA A 92 4.71 -7.49 15.86
N LEU A 93 5.40 -7.75 16.98
CA LEU A 93 6.70 -7.16 17.29
C LEU A 93 7.76 -7.60 16.29
N VAL A 94 7.86 -8.90 16.00
CA VAL A 94 8.85 -9.45 15.08
C VAL A 94 8.63 -8.95 13.65
N ALA A 95 7.38 -8.93 13.17
CA ALA A 95 7.06 -8.41 11.84
C ALA A 95 7.39 -6.91 11.72
N GLY A 96 6.97 -6.10 12.69
CA GLY A 96 7.23 -4.67 12.70
C GLY A 96 8.72 -4.35 12.76
N LEU A 97 9.46 -4.96 13.69
CA LEU A 97 10.90 -4.76 13.81
C LEU A 97 11.63 -5.22 12.56
N ALA A 98 11.37 -6.43 12.06
CA ALA A 98 12.04 -6.94 10.87
C ALA A 98 11.77 -6.08 9.63
N PHE A 99 10.57 -5.50 9.50
CA PHE A 99 10.22 -4.61 8.41
C PHE A 99 10.98 -3.27 8.46
N ILE A 100 11.13 -2.68 9.65
CA ILE A 100 11.76 -1.36 9.85
C ILE A 100 13.29 -1.48 9.91
N PHE A 101 13.81 -2.60 10.43
CA PHE A 101 15.23 -2.84 10.68
C PHE A 101 16.16 -2.53 9.50
N PRO A 102 15.90 -2.92 8.23
CA PRO A 102 16.79 -2.60 7.13
C PRO A 102 16.92 -1.09 6.88
N ALA A 103 15.81 -0.34 6.96
CA ALA A 103 15.83 1.11 6.80
C ALA A 103 16.60 1.77 7.96
N TYR A 104 16.34 1.34 9.20
CA TYR A 104 17.07 1.80 10.38
C TYR A 104 18.58 1.55 10.26
N LEU A 105 18.99 0.37 9.79
CA LEU A 105 20.40 0.04 9.63
C LEU A 105 21.10 0.93 8.60
N ILE A 106 20.44 1.20 7.46
CA ILE A 106 20.95 2.11 6.44
C ILE A 106 21.11 3.52 7.03
N GLU A 107 20.09 4.03 7.72
CA GLU A 107 20.14 5.34 8.37
C GLU A 107 21.27 5.43 9.40
N LEU A 108 21.43 4.40 10.23
CA LEU A 108 22.50 4.33 11.24
C LEU A 108 23.89 4.37 10.61
N VAL A 109 24.10 3.59 9.55
CA VAL A 109 25.38 3.57 8.81
C VAL A 109 25.67 4.91 8.16
N LEU A 110 24.66 5.55 7.55
CA LEU A 110 24.80 6.89 6.96
C LEU A 110 25.13 7.95 8.02
N SER A 111 24.45 7.90 9.16
CA SER A 111 24.71 8.79 10.29
C SER A 111 26.14 8.62 10.82
N TRP A 112 26.57 7.37 11.06
CA TRP A 112 27.94 7.08 11.47
C TRP A 112 28.97 7.58 10.46
N ALA A 113 28.74 7.36 9.17
CA ALA A 113 29.62 7.83 8.10
C ALA A 113 29.70 9.36 8.08
N TYR A 114 28.57 10.05 8.26
CA TYR A 114 28.54 11.51 8.34
C TYR A 114 29.43 12.04 9.47
N PHE A 115 29.25 11.56 10.70
CA PHE A 115 30.06 12.04 11.84
C PHE A 115 31.54 11.71 11.70
N ARG A 116 31.88 10.60 11.04
CA ARG A 116 33.27 10.17 10.83
C ARG A 116 34.01 10.96 9.76
N TYR A 117 33.30 11.38 8.70
CA TYR A 117 33.91 11.98 7.50
C TYR A 117 33.54 13.45 7.27
N GLN A 118 32.72 14.07 8.13
CA GLN A 118 32.31 15.48 8.03
C GLN A 118 33.46 16.50 7.95
N ALA A 119 34.63 16.17 8.51
CA ALA A 119 35.80 17.06 8.51
C ALA A 119 36.52 17.12 7.14
N LEU A 120 36.16 16.26 6.19
CA LEU A 120 36.78 16.25 4.87
C LEU A 120 36.18 17.34 3.95
N PRO A 121 37.01 18.22 3.33
CA PRO A 121 36.51 19.28 2.47
C PRO A 121 35.74 18.76 1.25
N GLN A 122 36.00 17.54 0.79
CA GLN A 122 35.28 16.88 -0.30
C GLN A 122 33.80 16.64 0.03
N LEU A 123 33.47 16.39 1.31
CA LEU A 123 32.08 16.15 1.71
C LEU A 123 31.27 17.45 1.66
N SER A 124 31.90 18.60 1.94
CA SER A 124 31.27 19.92 1.81
C SER A 124 30.84 20.22 0.37
N SER A 125 31.68 19.88 -0.61
CA SER A 125 31.35 20.03 -2.03
C SER A 125 30.23 19.08 -2.47
N LEU A 126 30.21 17.86 -1.92
CA LEU A 126 29.13 16.90 -2.17
C LEU A 126 27.78 17.44 -1.67
N PHE A 127 27.72 17.97 -0.45
CA PHE A 127 26.48 18.55 0.10
C PHE A 127 25.96 19.73 -0.72
N LEU A 128 26.87 20.56 -1.24
CA LEU A 128 26.50 21.66 -2.13
C LEU A 128 25.89 21.16 -3.44
N GLY A 129 26.33 20.00 -3.95
CA GLY A 129 25.71 19.31 -5.10
C GLY A 129 24.39 18.60 -4.77
N ILE A 130 24.21 18.10 -3.54
CA ILE A 130 22.97 17.43 -3.12
C ILE A 130 21.81 18.43 -2.97
N ALA A 131 22.07 19.64 -2.47
CA ALA A 131 21.04 20.67 -2.26
C ALA A 131 20.14 20.91 -3.49
N PRO A 132 20.66 21.21 -4.70
CA PRO A 132 19.82 21.39 -5.88
C PRO A 132 19.11 20.10 -6.33
N VAL A 133 19.70 18.92 -6.11
CA VAL A 133 19.06 17.62 -6.40
C VAL A 133 17.83 17.42 -5.52
N VAL A 134 17.94 17.72 -4.22
CA VAL A 134 16.82 17.65 -3.27
C VAL A 134 15.72 18.64 -3.66
N ILE A 135 16.07 19.88 -4.04
CA ILE A 135 15.09 20.87 -4.52
C ILE A 135 14.35 20.33 -5.75
N ALA A 136 15.07 19.81 -6.74
CA ALA A 136 14.47 19.22 -7.94
C ALA A 136 13.53 18.04 -7.60
N LEU A 137 13.93 17.19 -6.65
CA LEU A 137 13.11 16.07 -6.17
C LEU A 137 11.81 16.55 -5.50
N ILE A 138 11.89 17.57 -4.63
CA ILE A 138 10.71 18.16 -3.98
C ILE A 138 9.78 18.75 -5.03
N VAL A 139 10.31 19.54 -5.98
CA VAL A 139 9.51 20.12 -7.07
C VAL A 139 8.83 19.01 -7.91
N ALA A 140 9.56 17.95 -8.25
CA ALA A 140 9.00 16.81 -8.99
C ALA A 140 7.88 16.10 -8.19
N PHE A 141 8.06 15.95 -6.88
CA PHE A 141 7.04 15.37 -6.01
C PHE A 141 5.80 16.27 -5.90
N CYS A 142 5.98 17.57 -5.67
CA CYS A 142 4.90 18.57 -5.65
C CYS A 142 4.16 18.60 -6.99
N TRP A 143 4.86 18.50 -8.12
CA TRP A 143 4.26 18.47 -9.45
C TRP A 143 3.43 17.20 -9.67
N LYS A 144 3.97 16.04 -9.29
CA LYS A 144 3.27 14.75 -9.40
C LYS A 144 2.02 14.71 -8.52
N LEU A 145 2.12 15.19 -7.28
CA LEU A 145 1.00 15.23 -6.34
C LEU A 145 -0.04 16.29 -6.75
N GLY A 146 0.43 17.46 -7.18
CA GLY A 146 -0.39 18.57 -7.66
C GLY A 146 -1.24 18.20 -8.87
N LYS A 147 -0.67 17.52 -9.88
CA LYS A 147 -1.43 17.01 -11.04
C LYS A 147 -2.52 16.01 -10.66
N LYS A 148 -2.32 15.24 -9.59
CA LYS A 148 -3.32 14.27 -9.11
C LYS A 148 -4.42 14.96 -8.29
N ALA A 149 -4.07 16.02 -7.57
CA ALA A 149 -4.98 16.78 -6.72
C ALA A 149 -5.85 17.78 -7.51
N ILE A 150 -5.28 18.46 -8.51
CA ILE A 150 -5.94 19.54 -9.27
C ILE A 150 -6.51 18.95 -10.57
N LYS A 151 -7.84 18.86 -10.65
CA LYS A 151 -8.58 18.36 -11.81
C LYS A 151 -9.39 19.43 -12.55
N SER A 152 -9.63 20.58 -11.93
CA SER A 152 -10.43 21.69 -12.48
C SER A 152 -9.65 22.99 -12.50
N GLY A 153 -9.92 23.86 -13.47
CA GLY A 153 -9.33 25.20 -13.56
C GLY A 153 -9.61 26.06 -12.32
N ILE A 154 -10.77 25.87 -11.68
CA ILE A 154 -11.12 26.54 -10.41
C ILE A 154 -10.18 26.09 -9.27
N GLN A 155 -9.87 24.79 -9.20
CA GLN A 155 -8.93 24.27 -8.19
C GLN A 155 -7.51 24.81 -8.41
N MET A 156 -7.10 25.01 -9.66
CA MET A 156 -5.81 25.61 -9.98
C MET A 156 -5.78 27.09 -9.59
N ALA A 157 -6.85 27.85 -9.86
CA ALA A 157 -6.96 29.24 -9.44
C ALA A 157 -6.88 29.39 -7.91
N ILE A 158 -7.58 28.52 -7.16
CA ILE A 158 -7.51 28.49 -5.69
C ILE A 158 -6.10 28.14 -5.21
N ALA A 159 -5.46 27.13 -5.81
CA ALA A 159 -4.11 26.72 -5.44
C ALA A 159 -3.08 27.84 -5.65
N VAL A 160 -3.14 28.54 -6.79
CA VAL A 160 -2.26 29.66 -7.10
C VAL A 160 -2.55 30.85 -6.18
N ALA A 161 -3.82 31.15 -5.90
CA ALA A 161 -4.20 32.23 -4.99
C ALA A 161 -3.69 31.99 -3.56
N VAL A 162 -3.86 30.76 -3.04
CA VAL A 162 -3.33 30.36 -1.72
C VAL A 162 -1.81 30.42 -1.68
N PHE A 163 -1.13 29.94 -2.73
CA PHE A 163 0.32 29.98 -2.82
C PHE A 163 0.86 31.42 -2.85
N ALA A 164 0.22 32.31 -3.62
CA ALA A 164 0.58 33.73 -3.66
C ALA A 164 0.34 34.42 -2.30
N LEU A 165 -0.78 34.10 -1.63
CA LEU A 165 -1.09 34.65 -0.31
C LEU A 165 -0.08 34.18 0.76
N MET A 166 0.36 32.92 0.67
CA MET A 166 1.40 32.37 1.54
C MET A 166 2.74 33.10 1.35
N LEU A 167 3.16 33.35 0.10
CA LEU A 167 4.42 34.06 -0.19
C LEU A 167 4.37 35.54 0.20
N GLY A 168 3.21 36.19 0.02
CA GLY A 168 3.05 37.63 0.27
C GLY A 168 2.87 37.99 1.74
N PHE A 169 2.08 37.21 2.49
CA PHE A 169 1.70 37.56 3.87
C PHE A 169 2.36 36.71 4.95
N GLY A 170 3.14 35.68 4.59
CA GLY A 170 3.82 34.81 5.57
C GLY A 170 2.85 34.11 6.54
N ILE A 171 1.59 33.93 6.14
CA ILE A 171 0.55 33.34 6.98
C ILE A 171 0.88 31.86 7.20
N ASN A 172 0.80 31.42 8.46
CA ASN A 172 0.99 30.01 8.80
C ASN A 172 0.03 29.12 8.01
N VAL A 173 0.57 28.04 7.44
CA VAL A 173 -0.16 27.06 6.63
C VAL A 173 -1.42 26.54 7.34
N VAL A 174 -1.39 26.44 8.68
CA VAL A 174 -2.54 26.03 9.50
C VAL A 174 -3.75 26.94 9.30
N PHE A 175 -3.58 28.27 9.33
CA PHE A 175 -4.69 29.20 9.13
C PHE A 175 -5.23 29.16 7.70
N LEU A 176 -4.35 28.98 6.72
CA LEU A 176 -4.74 28.76 5.32
C LEU A 176 -5.57 27.49 5.16
N PHE A 177 -5.21 26.41 5.85
CA PHE A 177 -5.96 25.15 5.81
C PHE A 177 -7.35 25.32 6.43
N VAL A 178 -7.43 25.93 7.62
CA VAL A 178 -8.71 26.21 8.30
C VAL A 178 -9.58 27.15 7.47
N GLY A 179 -9.01 28.22 6.90
CA GLY A 179 -9.73 29.14 6.03
C GLY A 179 -10.27 28.46 4.78
N SER A 180 -9.47 27.61 4.13
CA SER A 180 -9.90 26.85 2.96
C SER A 180 -11.02 25.84 3.29
N ALA A 181 -10.98 25.23 4.48
CA ALA A 181 -12.02 24.32 4.95
C ALA A 181 -13.35 25.06 5.20
N ILE A 182 -13.31 26.25 5.82
CA ILE A 182 -14.48 27.09 6.06
C ILE A 182 -15.08 27.58 4.73
N VAL A 183 -14.25 28.10 3.83
CA VAL A 183 -14.68 28.53 2.49
C VAL A 183 -15.27 27.36 1.71
N GLY A 184 -14.65 26.18 1.79
CA GLY A 184 -15.17 24.95 1.19
C GLY A 184 -16.54 24.55 1.74
N LEU A 185 -16.75 24.64 3.06
CA LEU A 185 -18.04 24.35 3.69
C LEU A 185 -19.14 25.35 3.28
N ILE A 186 -18.79 26.62 3.11
CA ILE A 186 -19.75 27.67 2.72
C ILE A 186 -20.13 27.53 1.24
N VAL A 187 -19.15 27.30 0.35
CA VAL A 187 -19.37 27.21 -1.10
C VAL A 187 -19.98 25.86 -1.51
N CYS A 188 -19.54 24.77 -0.88
CA CYS A 188 -20.03 23.41 -1.15
C CYS A 188 -21.04 22.93 -0.10
N GLY A 189 -21.79 23.86 0.52
CA GLY A 189 -22.74 23.63 1.61
C GLY A 189 -23.49 22.31 1.53
N PRO A 190 -23.77 21.65 2.67
CA PRO A 190 -23.91 20.20 2.82
C PRO A 190 -24.85 19.59 1.79
N ARG A 191 -24.32 19.29 0.61
CA ARG A 191 -25.05 18.58 -0.42
C ARG A 191 -24.95 17.14 0.01
N SER A 192 -25.94 16.72 0.78
CA SER A 192 -26.18 15.32 1.17
C SER A 192 -26.24 14.48 -0.11
N ARG A 193 -25.07 14.00 -0.51
CA ARG A 193 -24.89 12.77 -1.23
C ARG A 193 -23.92 11.96 -0.40
N TRP A 194 -24.42 11.50 0.74
CA TRP A 194 -24.03 10.21 1.29
C TRP A 194 -24.47 9.14 0.28
N GLY A 195 -23.83 9.13 -0.89
CA GLY A 195 -23.85 7.98 -1.77
C GLY A 195 -23.11 6.91 -0.99
N GLY A 196 -23.77 5.78 -0.74
CA GLY A 196 -23.15 4.62 -0.10
C GLY A 196 -21.80 4.29 -0.74
N PRO A 197 -20.96 3.51 -0.04
CA PRO A 197 -19.62 3.15 -0.52
C PRO A 197 -19.70 2.78 -2.01
N PRO A 198 -18.78 3.29 -2.85
CA PRO A 198 -18.82 3.03 -4.27
C PRO A 198 -18.95 1.53 -4.46
N ALA A 199 -20.09 1.10 -5.03
CA ALA A 199 -20.30 -0.30 -5.32
C ALA A 199 -19.12 -0.74 -6.18
N VAL A 200 -18.22 -1.49 -5.56
CA VAL A 200 -17.17 -2.20 -6.28
C VAL A 200 -17.94 -3.11 -7.21
N LYS A 201 -18.03 -2.73 -8.49
CA LYS A 201 -18.56 -3.60 -9.51
C LYS A 201 -17.65 -4.83 -9.50
N ALA A 202 -18.08 -5.87 -8.80
CA ALA A 202 -17.58 -7.21 -9.01
C ALA A 202 -17.75 -7.45 -10.51
N LYS A 203 -16.64 -7.43 -11.25
CA LYS A 203 -16.61 -8.10 -12.55
C LYS A 203 -17.06 -9.53 -12.24
N GLU A 204 -18.18 -9.90 -12.83
CA GLU A 204 -18.67 -11.28 -12.86
C GLU A 204 -17.49 -12.22 -13.07
N ALA A 205 -17.11 -12.91 -11.99
CA ALA A 205 -16.51 -14.21 -12.12
C ALA A 205 -17.60 -15.05 -12.78
N THR A 206 -17.43 -15.31 -14.06
CA THR A 206 -18.14 -16.34 -14.79
C THR A 206 -18.02 -17.63 -13.98
N SER A 207 -19.08 -17.95 -13.24
CA SER A 207 -19.26 -19.26 -12.64
C SER A 207 -19.37 -20.27 -13.79
N PRO A 208 -18.54 -21.33 -13.84
CA PRO A 208 -18.86 -22.48 -14.66
C PRO A 208 -20.11 -23.11 -14.05
N SER A 209 -21.20 -23.05 -14.81
CA SER A 209 -22.39 -23.89 -14.71
C SER A 209 -22.19 -25.14 -13.83
N SER A 210 -22.71 -25.08 -12.60
CA SER A 210 -22.95 -26.25 -11.76
C SER A 210 -24.32 -26.80 -12.13
N ASN A 211 -24.33 -27.79 -13.03
CA ASN A 211 -25.50 -28.61 -13.33
C ASN A 211 -25.84 -29.46 -12.09
N PRO A 212 -27.08 -29.40 -11.55
CA PRO A 212 -27.43 -30.12 -10.33
C PRO A 212 -27.95 -31.51 -10.68
N ASP A 213 -27.07 -32.44 -11.03
CA ASP A 213 -27.37 -33.88 -11.12
C ASP A 213 -26.07 -34.69 -10.98
N GLN A 214 -25.47 -34.70 -9.78
CA GLN A 214 -24.51 -35.74 -9.41
C GLN A 214 -24.26 -35.76 -7.90
N GLU A 215 -24.98 -36.65 -7.21
CA GLU A 215 -24.65 -37.09 -5.86
C GLU A 215 -23.32 -37.87 -5.85
N PRO A 216 -22.57 -37.85 -4.72
CA PRO A 216 -21.19 -38.30 -4.67
C PRO A 216 -21.10 -39.80 -4.37
N SER A 217 -20.30 -40.53 -5.16
CA SER A 217 -19.79 -41.84 -4.79
C SER A 217 -18.29 -41.76 -4.51
N SER A 218 -17.92 -42.07 -3.27
CA SER A 218 -16.55 -42.26 -2.76
C SER A 218 -16.21 -43.77 -2.79
N PRO A 219 -14.97 -44.20 -2.53
CA PRO A 219 -13.70 -43.88 -3.19
C PRO A 219 -13.08 -45.16 -3.79
N GLY A 220 -12.33 -45.06 -4.89
CA GLY A 220 -11.72 -46.22 -5.55
C GLY A 220 -10.32 -45.94 -6.07
N ALA A 221 -9.34 -46.54 -5.40
CA ALA A 221 -7.92 -46.54 -5.72
C ALA A 221 -7.57 -46.77 -7.20
N LYS A 222 -6.44 -46.14 -7.62
CA LYS A 222 -5.49 -46.42 -8.73
C LYS A 222 -5.11 -45.06 -9.37
N SER A 223 -3.89 -44.76 -9.77
CA SER A 223 -2.61 -45.46 -9.81
C SER A 223 -1.56 -44.40 -10.18
N SER A 224 -0.39 -44.50 -9.57
CA SER A 224 0.69 -43.51 -9.54
C SER A 224 1.52 -43.40 -10.83
N GLN A 225 0.93 -43.14 -12.00
CA GLN A 225 1.70 -43.15 -13.28
C GLN A 225 1.52 -41.97 -14.24
N GLN A 226 0.93 -40.84 -13.84
CA GLN A 226 0.82 -39.67 -14.76
C GLN A 226 1.69 -38.47 -14.41
N LEU A 227 2.70 -38.66 -13.54
CA LEU A 227 3.63 -37.60 -13.13
C LEU A 227 4.99 -37.68 -13.83
N LEU A 228 5.04 -37.92 -15.16
CA LEU A 228 6.35 -38.03 -15.81
C LEU A 228 6.40 -37.83 -17.33
N LEU A 229 5.65 -36.91 -17.96
CA LEU A 229 5.85 -36.71 -19.41
C LEU A 229 5.38 -35.40 -20.06
N ILE A 230 5.54 -34.20 -19.46
CA ILE A 230 5.57 -32.96 -20.26
C ILE A 230 6.59 -31.99 -19.68
N GLY A 231 7.80 -32.04 -20.24
CA GLY A 231 8.72 -30.91 -20.29
C GLY A 231 8.82 -30.38 -21.72
N ALA A 232 9.36 -29.17 -21.81
CA ALA A 232 9.95 -28.50 -22.98
C ALA A 232 9.06 -27.54 -23.82
N ASP A 233 9.73 -26.42 -24.10
CA ASP A 233 9.54 -25.40 -25.15
C ASP A 233 8.77 -24.09 -24.88
N ALA A 234 9.49 -23.01 -25.20
CA ALA A 234 9.26 -21.57 -25.06
C ALA A 234 8.38 -21.00 -26.23
N PRO A 235 8.31 -19.68 -26.58
CA PRO A 235 8.81 -18.44 -25.98
C PRO A 235 7.79 -17.26 -25.97
N ALA A 236 8.32 -16.06 -25.67
CA ALA A 236 7.74 -14.71 -25.62
C ALA A 236 6.73 -14.29 -26.71
N HIS A 237 5.78 -13.40 -26.35
CA HIS A 237 5.34 -12.28 -27.22
C HIS A 237 4.75 -11.11 -26.41
N ILE A 238 5.27 -9.93 -26.73
CA ILE A 238 4.81 -8.58 -26.37
C ILE A 238 3.53 -8.28 -27.17
N GLY A 239 2.50 -7.75 -26.51
CA GLY A 239 1.23 -7.38 -27.16
C GLY A 239 0.56 -6.21 -26.46
N LEU A 240 0.86 -5.00 -26.96
CA LEU A 240 0.09 -3.78 -26.72
C LEU A 240 -1.37 -3.98 -27.15
N SER A 241 -2.33 -3.60 -26.31
CA SER A 241 -3.69 -3.27 -26.76
C SER A 241 -4.15 -1.95 -26.12
N GLN A 242 -3.73 -0.87 -26.75
CA GLN A 242 -4.56 0.32 -26.86
C GLN A 242 -5.68 -0.03 -27.86
N GLN A 243 -6.94 0.02 -27.44
CA GLN A 243 -8.15 0.38 -28.21
C GLN A 243 -9.40 0.03 -27.36
N TYR A 244 -10.49 0.78 -27.53
CA TYR A 244 -11.80 0.73 -26.83
C TYR A 244 -11.81 1.42 -25.45
N ILE A 245 -12.56 2.51 -25.19
CA ILE A 245 -13.89 2.89 -25.69
C ILE A 245 -13.99 4.41 -25.88
N HIS A 246 -14.29 4.80 -27.11
CA HIS A 246 -14.90 6.08 -27.49
C HIS A 246 -16.44 5.89 -27.40
N MET A 247 -17.16 6.97 -27.08
CA MET A 247 -18.62 7.14 -27.05
C MET A 247 -19.39 6.62 -25.82
N THR A 248 -19.72 7.54 -24.92
CA THR A 248 -21.10 8.03 -24.76
C THR A 248 -21.09 9.50 -24.35
N GLY A 249 -21.97 10.29 -24.96
CA GLY A 249 -22.01 11.75 -24.86
C GLY A 249 -22.67 12.29 -23.58
N HIS A 250 -22.25 13.54 -23.27
CA HIS A 250 -22.92 14.72 -22.68
C HIS A 250 -24.32 14.58 -22.01
N PRO A 251 -24.71 15.45 -21.04
CA PRO A 251 -24.46 16.89 -21.10
C PRO A 251 -24.06 17.63 -19.81
N SER A 252 -23.61 18.86 -20.08
CA SER A 252 -23.29 20.04 -19.25
C SER A 252 -24.21 20.33 -18.07
N CYS A 253 -23.68 21.02 -17.06
CA CYS A 253 -24.37 22.15 -16.41
C CYS A 253 -23.36 23.10 -15.73
N ASN A 254 -23.69 24.40 -15.80
CA ASN A 254 -23.00 25.61 -15.31
C ASN A 254 -22.41 25.54 -13.90
#